data_AF-A0A4Y7PRZ5-F1
#
_entry.id   AF-A0A4Y7PRZ5-F1
#
_cell.length_a   1.000
_cell.length_b   1.000
_cell.length_c   1.000
_cell.angle_alpha   90.00
_cell.angle_beta   90.00
_cell.angle_gamma   90.00
#
_symmetry.space_group_name_H-M   'P 1'
#
loop_
_entity.id
_entity.type
_entity.pdbx_description
1 polymer ?
#
loop_
_entity_poly.entity_id
_entity_poly.type
_entity_poly.pdbx_seq_one_letter_code
_entity_poly.pdbx_strand_id
1 'polypeptide(L)'
;IREAIVKACKGDLSKWPEKVPHAFFADKITTRRQTGFSPYYLLHGVDPMLPFDLTESTILTHGQKPGMTSVELMAHRIAQLHK
;
A
#
# COMPACT_ATOMS: atom_id res chain seq x y z
N ILE A 1 -6.46 -4.21 6.90
CA ILE A 1 -6.80 -2.79 6.64
C ILE A 1 -6.89 -1.95 7.92
N ARG A 2 -7.84 -2.20 8.84
CA ARG A 2 -7.99 -1.39 10.08
C ARG A 2 -6.69 -1.20 10.85
N GLU A 3 -5.99 -2.28 11.16
CA GLU A 3 -4.71 -2.24 11.89
C GLU A 3 -3.62 -1.47 11.14
N ALA A 4 -3.59 -1.57 9.82
CA ALA A 4 -2.64 -0.85 8.99
C ALA A 4 -2.93 0.66 8.98
N ILE A 5 -4.21 1.06 8.98
CA ILE A 5 -4.63 2.47 9.12
C ILE A 5 -4.17 3.00 10.48
N VAL A 6 -4.45 2.27 11.57
CA VAL A 6 -4.01 2.66 12.92
C VAL A 6 -2.48 2.79 12.99
N LYS A 7 -1.75 1.82 12.43
CA LYS A 7 -0.28 1.85 12.40
C LYS A 7 0.26 3.01 11.55
N ALA A 8 -0.41 3.36 10.43
CA ALA A 8 -0.06 4.50 9.59
C ALA A 8 -0.32 5.87 10.25
N CYS A 9 -1.17 5.92 11.28
CA CYS A 9 -1.41 7.13 12.07
C CYS A 9 -0.24 7.51 13.00
N LYS A 10 0.76 6.63 13.18
CA LYS A 10 1.97 6.88 14.00
C LYS A 10 1.67 7.43 15.41
N GLY A 11 0.59 6.95 16.04
CA GLY A 11 0.18 7.35 17.38
C GLY A 11 -0.88 8.46 17.44
N ASP A 12 -1.11 9.20 16.35
CA ASP A 12 -2.16 10.23 16.28
C ASP A 12 -3.38 9.70 15.55
N LEU A 13 -4.27 9.05 16.30
CA LEU A 13 -5.49 8.44 15.76
C LEU A 13 -6.42 9.46 15.08
N SER A 14 -6.36 10.75 15.41
CA SER A 14 -7.25 11.76 14.79
C SER A 14 -7.10 11.84 13.26
N LYS A 15 -5.93 11.45 12.74
CA LYS A 15 -5.59 11.44 11.31
C LYS A 15 -6.12 10.22 10.56
N TRP A 16 -6.78 9.27 11.23
CA TRP A 16 -7.30 8.06 10.57
C TRP A 16 -8.17 8.35 9.34
N PRO A 17 -9.05 9.38 9.32
CA PRO A 17 -9.90 9.65 8.15
C PRO A 17 -9.06 9.99 6.90
N GLU A 18 -7.95 10.70 7.08
CA GLU A 18 -7.03 11.05 5.99
C GLU A 18 -6.31 9.82 5.43
N LYS A 19 -6.13 8.76 6.23
CA LYS A 19 -5.44 7.54 5.81
C LYS A 19 -6.35 6.56 5.06
N VAL A 20 -7.67 6.68 5.21
CA VAL A 20 -8.64 5.74 4.63
C VAL A 20 -8.56 5.65 3.10
N PRO A 21 -8.58 6.75 2.32
CA PRO A 21 -8.51 6.67 0.86
C PRO A 21 -7.21 5.98 0.39
N HIS A 22 -6.09 6.35 1.01
CA HIS A 22 -4.78 5.79 0.75
C HIS A 22 -4.72 4.29 1.08
N ALA A 23 -5.40 3.84 2.15
CA ALA A 23 -5.48 2.42 2.52
C ALA A 23 -6.25 1.59 1.49
N PHE A 24 -7.38 2.09 1.00
CA PHE A 24 -8.14 1.38 -0.04
C PHE A 24 -7.40 1.36 -1.37
N PHE A 25 -6.70 2.43 -1.72
CA PHE A 25 -5.88 2.44 -2.92
C PHE A 25 -4.70 1.46 -2.79
N ALA A 26 -3.97 1.49 -1.66
CA ALA A 26 -2.89 0.55 -1.36
C ALA A 26 -3.34 -0.91 -1.44
N ASP A 27 -4.53 -1.25 -0.92
CA ASP A 27 -5.09 -2.60 -0.97
C ASP A 27 -5.33 -3.09 -2.40
N LYS A 28 -5.81 -2.20 -3.28
CA LYS A 28 -6.08 -2.52 -4.69
C LYS A 28 -4.82 -2.72 -5.51
N ILE A 29 -3.77 -1.95 -5.24
CA ILE A 29 -2.52 -1.99 -6.00
C ILE A 29 -1.50 -2.98 -5.44
N THR A 30 -1.74 -3.52 -4.24
CA THR A 30 -0.87 -4.51 -3.60
C THR A 30 -1.09 -5.90 -4.19
N THR A 31 -0.01 -6.55 -4.61
CA THR A 31 -0.01 -7.95 -5.01
C THR A 31 -0.48 -8.88 -3.89
N ARG A 32 -1.41 -9.78 -4.21
CA ARG A 32 -1.90 -10.81 -3.28
C ARG A 32 -1.06 -12.07 -3.37
N ARG A 33 -0.74 -12.67 -2.23
CA ARG A 33 0.04 -13.92 -2.16
C ARG A 33 -0.65 -15.09 -2.86
N GLN A 34 -1.98 -15.15 -2.83
CA GLN A 34 -2.75 -16.26 -3.40
C GLN A 34 -2.76 -16.25 -4.93
N THR A 35 -2.84 -15.06 -5.53
CA THR A 35 -2.94 -14.93 -7.00
C THR A 35 -1.63 -14.55 -7.65
N GLY A 36 -0.68 -13.97 -6.91
CA GLY A 36 0.52 -13.37 -7.47
C GLY A 36 0.26 -12.04 -8.20
N PHE A 37 -0.98 -11.54 -8.19
CA PHE A 37 -1.39 -10.31 -8.89
C PHE A 37 -2.11 -9.34 -7.94
N SER A 38 -2.05 -8.05 -8.27
CA SER A 38 -2.85 -7.02 -7.58
C SER A 38 -4.31 -7.05 -8.08
N PRO A 39 -5.30 -6.73 -7.23
CA PRO A 39 -6.68 -6.55 -7.68
C PRO A 39 -6.82 -5.54 -8.84
N TYR A 40 -5.99 -4.49 -8.85
CA TYR A 40 -5.93 -3.53 -9.93
C TYR A 40 -5.54 -4.18 -11.26
N TYR A 41 -4.47 -4.98 -11.27
CA TYR A 41 -4.04 -5.72 -12.46
C TYR A 41 -5.13 -6.67 -12.96
N LEU A 42 -5.79 -7.40 -12.04
CA LEU A 42 -6.86 -8.33 -12.42
C LEU A 42 -8.06 -7.62 -13.05
N LEU A 43 -8.34 -6.38 -12.68
CA LEU A 43 -9.45 -5.60 -13.22
C LEU A 43 -9.10 -4.89 -14.53
N HIS A 44 -7.87 -4.38 -14.65
CA HIS A 44 -7.48 -3.48 -15.74
C HIS A 44 -6.52 -4.10 -16.76
N GLY A 45 -5.92 -5.27 -16.45
CA GLY A 45 -4.94 -5.94 -17.30
C GLY A 45 -3.58 -5.23 -17.36
N VAL A 46 -3.36 -4.18 -16.55
CA VAL A 46 -2.14 -3.39 -16.49
C VAL A 46 -1.75 -3.13 -15.05
N ASP A 47 -0.44 -3.07 -14.79
CA ASP A 47 0.04 -2.76 -13.45
C ASP A 47 -0.25 -1.29 -13.07
N PRO A 48 -0.58 -1.02 -11.79
CA PRO A 48 -0.74 0.34 -11.32
C PRO A 48 0.61 1.05 -11.35
N MET A 49 0.72 2.13 -12.14
CA MET A 49 1.90 2.99 -12.14
C MET A 49 1.65 4.26 -11.34
N LEU A 50 2.41 4.44 -10.25
CA LEU A 50 2.36 5.67 -9.46
C LEU A 50 3.47 6.63 -9.91
N PRO A 51 3.28 7.96 -9.74
CA PRO A 51 4.31 8.93 -10.10
C PRO A 51 5.69 8.65 -9.46
N PHE A 52 5.72 8.09 -8.24
CA PHE A 52 6.95 7.71 -7.55
C PHE A 52 7.48 6.32 -7.92
N ASP A 53 6.69 5.46 -8.56
CA ASP A 53 7.19 4.17 -9.05
C ASP A 53 8.16 4.34 -10.21
N LEU A 54 8.05 5.43 -10.98
CA LEU A 54 8.98 5.76 -12.06
C LEU A 54 10.38 6.12 -11.56
N THR A 55 10.47 6.64 -10.33
CA THR A 55 11.73 7.09 -9.73
C THR A 55 12.33 6.05 -8.78
N GLU A 56 11.50 5.28 -8.07
CA GLU A 56 11.94 4.39 -6.98
C GLU A 56 11.47 2.93 -7.08
N SER A 57 10.65 2.56 -8.08
CA SER A 57 10.13 1.19 -8.30
C SER A 57 9.62 0.50 -7.02
N THR A 58 8.99 1.27 -6.13
CA THR A 58 8.81 0.88 -4.72
C THR A 58 7.59 -0.01 -4.52
N ILE A 59 6.52 0.16 -5.30
CA ILE A 59 5.35 -0.72 -5.24
C ILE A 59 5.61 -2.02 -6.01
N LEU A 60 6.32 -1.93 -7.13
CA LEU A 60 6.55 -3.05 -8.06
C LEU A 60 7.71 -3.98 -7.63
N THR A 61 8.70 -3.50 -6.89
CA THR A 61 9.88 -4.34 -6.58
C THR A 61 10.58 -4.05 -5.24
N HIS A 62 10.54 -2.81 -4.71
CA HIS A 62 11.53 -2.39 -3.71
C HIS A 62 11.02 -1.97 -2.31
N GLY A 63 9.71 -1.98 -2.04
CA GLY A 63 9.17 -1.55 -0.73
C GLY A 63 9.19 -2.60 0.38
N GLN A 64 9.42 -3.88 0.06
CA GLN A 64 9.39 -4.95 1.05
C GLN A 64 10.76 -5.17 1.67
N LYS A 65 10.91 -4.76 2.94
CA LYS A 65 12.01 -5.24 3.76
C LYS A 65 11.76 -6.71 4.13
N PRO A 66 12.78 -7.58 4.09
CA PRO A 66 12.66 -8.96 4.58
C PRO A 66 12.09 -8.96 6.01
N GLY A 67 11.06 -9.78 6.25
CA GLY A 67 10.44 -9.91 7.58
C GLY A 67 9.28 -8.96 7.89
N MET A 68 8.88 -8.06 6.98
CA MET A 68 7.69 -7.23 7.19
C MET A 68 6.41 -8.07 7.22
N THR A 69 5.56 -7.80 8.21
CA THR A 69 4.19 -8.31 8.24
C THR A 69 3.33 -7.63 7.17
N SER A 70 2.23 -8.27 6.74
CA SER A 70 1.28 -7.67 5.80
C SER A 70 0.72 -6.33 6.30
N VAL A 71 0.56 -6.19 7.63
CA VAL A 71 0.09 -4.95 8.27
C VAL A 71 1.14 -3.85 8.17
N GLU A 72 2.41 -4.17 8.38
CA GLU A 72 3.53 -3.21 8.25
C GLU A 72 3.72 -2.74 6.81
N LEU A 73 3.67 -3.68 5.87
CA LEU A 73 3.74 -3.36 4.46
C LEU A 73 2.59 -2.44 4.04
N MET A 74 1.37 -2.75 4.46
CA MET A 74 0.20 -1.92 4.15
C MET A 74 0.30 -0.54 4.82
N ALA A 75 0.74 -0.45 6.08
CA ALA A 75 0.96 0.83 6.76
C ALA A 75 2.05 1.68 6.08
N HIS A 76 3.12 1.05 5.61
CA HIS A 76 4.18 1.71 4.85
C HIS A 76 3.64 2.29 3.54
N ARG A 77 2.87 1.51 2.78
CA ARG A 77 2.24 1.96 1.53
C ARG A 77 1.26 3.10 1.74
N ILE A 78 0.42 3.03 2.78
CA ILE A 78 -0.46 4.14 3.16
C ILE A 78 0.35 5.43 3.38
N ALA A 79 1.49 5.33 4.06
CA ALA A 79 2.36 6.47 4.32
C ALA A 79 3.07 7.00 3.06
N GLN A 80 3.42 6.13 2.10
CA GLN A 80 3.98 6.55 0.81
C GLN A 80 2.96 7.30 -0.05
N LEU A 81 1.72 6.81 -0.08
CA LEU A 81 0.65 7.39 -0.89
C LEU A 81 0.13 8.73 -0.34
N HIS A 82 0.29 8.98 0.96
CA HIS A 82 -0.16 10.22 1.59
C HIS A 82 0.84 11.39 1.44
N LYS A 83 2.06 11.11 0.98
CA LYS A 83 3.12 12.11 0.86
C LYS A 83 3.01 12.94 -0.41
#